data_AF-A0A1G7DHP2-F1
#
_entry.id   AF-A0A1G7DHP2-F1
#
_cell.length_a   1.000
_cell.length_b   1.000
_cell.length_c   1.000
_cell.angle_alpha   90.00
_cell.angle_beta   90.00
_cell.angle_gamma   90.00
#
_symmetry.space_group_name_H-M   'P 1'
#
loop_
_entity.id
_entity.type
_entity.pdbx_description
1 polymer ?
#
loop_
_entity_poly.entity_id
_entity_poly.type
_entity_poly.pdbx_seq_one_letter_code
_entity_poly.pdbx_strand_id
1 'polypeptide(L)'
;MAPEQSIQPLNVAAATLLIQLLLITLLAITSSLFRGKRWEPARESRLDLGLRAEEHIAGMPLRRSPTLFVALASFAVLLISDELYSIWSPIFQGVGINTISAAAAIGTVFILNLSLVGYLVFATGGSRSSPFLSALFTIPALAIFLRLPPSMFITYAIVACFLYLLLLVPTLERVQANQSAAAFMNISCLLLSMFTGYITRPVPINELKASSSKPAISVPAAASGMSSN
;
A
#
# COMPACT_ATOMS: atom_id res chain seq x y z
N MET A 1 9.88 -34.74 2.05
CA MET A 1 10.18 -33.32 1.82
C MET A 1 8.95 -32.70 1.22
N ALA A 2 8.18 -31.93 2.01
CA ALA A 2 7.04 -31.20 1.47
C ALA A 2 7.57 -30.17 0.48
N PRO A 3 6.92 -29.96 -0.68
CA PRO A 3 7.32 -28.90 -1.58
C PRO A 3 7.18 -27.59 -0.81
N GLU A 4 8.30 -26.92 -0.54
CA GLU A 4 8.26 -25.53 -0.14
C GLU A 4 7.48 -24.81 -1.22
N GLN A 5 6.28 -24.32 -0.87
CA GLN A 5 5.52 -23.43 -1.73
C GLN A 5 6.31 -22.13 -1.84
N SER A 6 7.31 -22.14 -2.72
CA SER A 6 8.07 -20.98 -3.13
C SER A 6 7.05 -19.99 -3.68
N ILE A 7 6.86 -18.90 -2.93
CA ILE A 7 5.97 -17.81 -3.32
C ILE A 7 6.56 -17.25 -4.60
N GLN A 8 5.86 -17.43 -5.72
CA GLN A 8 6.37 -16.90 -6.98
C GLN A 8 6.49 -15.37 -6.86
N PRO A 9 7.67 -14.80 -7.18
CA PRO A 9 7.91 -13.36 -7.05
C PRO A 9 6.93 -12.54 -7.90
N LEU A 10 6.47 -13.13 -9.01
CA LEU A 10 5.38 -12.63 -9.84
C LEU A 10 4.09 -12.29 -9.06
N ASN A 11 3.68 -13.17 -8.14
CA ASN A 11 2.47 -12.97 -7.35
C ASN A 11 2.63 -11.78 -6.38
N VAL A 12 3.85 -11.58 -5.86
CA VAL A 12 4.16 -10.45 -4.97
C VAL A 12 4.14 -9.14 -5.76
N ALA A 13 4.73 -9.11 -6.97
CA ALA A 13 4.72 -7.93 -7.82
C ALA A 13 3.28 -7.55 -8.26
N ALA A 14 2.48 -8.53 -8.68
CA ALA A 14 1.08 -8.32 -9.05
C ALA A 14 0.23 -7.84 -7.86
N ALA A 15 0.39 -8.46 -6.68
CA ALA A 15 -0.28 -8.00 -5.46
C ALA A 15 0.12 -6.57 -5.09
N THR A 16 1.41 -6.22 -5.23
CA THR A 16 1.92 -4.87 -4.98
C THR A 16 1.26 -3.85 -5.92
N LEU A 17 1.14 -4.17 -7.22
CA LEU A 17 0.47 -3.32 -8.19
C LEU A 17 -1.01 -3.09 -7.83
N LEU A 18 -1.72 -4.15 -7.43
CA LEU A 18 -3.12 -4.06 -7.01
C LEU A 18 -3.26 -3.16 -5.77
N ILE A 19 -2.45 -3.39 -4.74
CA ILE A 19 -2.45 -2.57 -3.51
C ILE A 19 -2.10 -1.12 -3.82
N GLN A 20 -1.15 -0.89 -4.73
CA GLN A 20 -0.76 0.44 -5.18
C GLN A 20 -1.95 1.18 -5.80
N LEU A 21 -2.66 0.52 -6.72
CA LEU A 21 -3.84 1.07 -7.38
C LEU A 21 -4.94 1.39 -6.38
N LEU A 22 -5.20 0.48 -5.44
CA LEU A 22 -6.18 0.70 -4.37
C LEU A 22 -5.78 1.88 -3.49
N LEU A 23 -4.54 1.94 -3.01
CA LEU A 23 -4.04 3.03 -2.16
C LEU A 23 -4.15 4.39 -2.86
N ILE A 24 -3.72 4.50 -4.12
CA ILE A 24 -3.86 5.73 -4.91
C ILE A 24 -5.32 6.14 -5.04
N THR A 25 -6.21 5.19 -5.32
CA THR A 25 -7.65 5.44 -5.46
C THR A 25 -8.23 5.98 -4.15
N LEU A 26 -7.87 5.38 -3.02
CA LEU A 26 -8.27 5.86 -1.70
C LEU A 26 -7.76 7.29 -1.43
N LEU A 27 -6.48 7.56 -1.73
CA LEU A 27 -5.91 8.90 -1.59
C LEU A 27 -6.63 9.94 -2.47
N ALA A 28 -6.99 9.57 -3.70
CA ALA A 28 -7.72 10.44 -4.63
C ALA A 28 -9.15 10.72 -4.18
N ILE A 29 -9.88 9.70 -3.71
CA ILE A 29 -11.24 9.85 -3.19
C ILE A 29 -11.22 10.70 -1.92
N THR A 30 -10.35 10.39 -0.95
CA THR A 30 -10.22 11.17 0.29
C THR A 30 -9.83 12.62 -0.01
N SER A 31 -8.91 12.85 -0.95
CA SER A 31 -8.56 14.21 -1.41
C SER A 31 -9.76 14.95 -2.00
N SER A 32 -10.61 14.26 -2.77
CA SER A 32 -11.80 14.84 -3.37
C SER A 32 -12.87 15.16 -2.33
N LEU A 33 -13.12 14.25 -1.38
CA LEU A 33 -14.03 14.46 -0.24
C LEU A 33 -13.57 15.63 0.65
N PHE A 34 -12.25 15.72 0.88
CA PHE A 34 -11.67 16.81 1.66
C PHE A 34 -11.83 18.16 0.95
N ARG A 35 -11.64 18.22 -0.37
CA ARG A 35 -11.85 19.43 -1.18
C ARG A 35 -13.30 19.88 -1.24
N GLY A 36 -14.24 18.95 -1.41
CA GLY A 36 -15.66 19.25 -1.58
C GLY A 36 -16.26 20.03 -0.39
N LYS A 37 -15.84 19.71 0.83
CA LYS A 37 -16.34 20.39 2.05
C LYS A 37 -15.69 21.74 2.32
N ARG A 38 -14.51 22.03 1.76
CA ARG A 38 -13.86 23.35 1.89
C ARG A 38 -14.66 24.45 1.16
N TRP A 39 -15.54 24.07 0.24
CA TRP A 39 -16.35 24.97 -0.56
C TRP A 39 -17.71 25.31 0.04
N GLU A 40 -18.11 24.67 1.16
CA GLU A 40 -19.20 25.22 1.95
C GLU A 40 -18.65 26.47 2.68
N PRO A 41 -19.06 27.69 2.28
CA PRO A 41 -18.60 28.88 2.95
C PRO A 41 -19.06 28.78 4.41
N ALA A 42 -18.11 28.92 5.34
CA ALA A 42 -18.37 28.96 6.78
C ALA A 42 -19.50 29.96 7.08
N ARG A 43 -20.72 29.44 7.17
CA ARG A 43 -21.94 30.26 7.29
C ARG A 43 -22.16 30.73 8.73
N GLU A 44 -21.35 30.27 9.69
CA GLU A 44 -21.59 30.46 11.11
C GLU A 44 -20.30 30.69 11.92
N SER A 45 -19.57 31.80 11.70
CA SER A 45 -18.66 32.34 12.72
C SER A 45 -18.33 33.83 12.52
N ARG A 46 -19.34 34.67 12.24
CA ARG A 46 -19.14 36.15 12.22
C ARG A 46 -18.99 36.79 13.61
N LEU A 47 -18.98 36.00 14.69
CA LEU A 47 -18.93 36.52 16.07
C LEU A 47 -17.55 36.47 16.74
N ASP A 48 -16.53 35.84 16.14
CA ASP A 48 -15.17 35.76 16.72
C ASP A 48 -14.11 36.61 15.98
N LEU A 49 -14.58 37.61 15.22
CA LEU A 49 -13.75 38.40 14.31
C LEU A 49 -12.96 39.53 15.02
N GLY A 50 -12.23 39.21 16.10
CA GLY A 50 -11.48 40.21 16.88
C GLY A 50 -10.06 39.87 17.29
N LEU A 51 -9.64 38.60 17.36
CA LEU A 51 -8.39 38.23 18.07
C LEU A 51 -7.44 37.25 17.34
N ARG A 52 -7.63 36.97 16.04
CA ARG A 52 -6.78 36.02 15.30
C ARG A 52 -6.19 36.59 14.01
N ALA A 53 -5.65 37.79 14.10
CA ALA A 53 -4.75 38.35 13.10
C ALA A 53 -3.32 38.04 13.50
N GLU A 54 -2.83 36.83 13.19
CA GLU A 54 -1.41 36.42 13.10
C GLU A 54 -1.38 34.88 13.04
N GLU A 55 -1.52 34.30 11.84
CA GLU A 55 -1.00 32.97 11.47
C GLU A 55 -1.34 32.69 9.98
N HIS A 56 -0.89 33.58 9.12
CA HIS A 56 -0.96 33.39 7.66
C HIS A 56 0.26 32.59 7.17
N ILE A 57 0.41 31.34 7.64
CA ILE A 57 1.25 30.38 6.89
C ILE A 57 0.40 29.91 5.72
N ALA A 58 0.62 30.57 4.58
CA ALA A 58 0.00 30.33 3.30
C ALA A 58 0.00 28.82 2.97
N GLY A 59 -1.16 28.19 3.13
CA GLY A 59 -1.34 26.81 2.72
C GLY A 59 -1.17 26.70 1.22
N MET A 60 -0.27 25.83 0.79
CA MET A 60 -0.17 25.49 -0.63
C MET A 60 -1.55 25.05 -1.14
N PRO A 61 -2.01 25.61 -2.28
CA PRO A 61 -3.31 25.26 -2.81
C PRO A 61 -3.29 23.77 -3.17
N LEU A 62 -4.09 22.99 -2.43
CA LEU A 62 -4.29 21.56 -2.69
C LEU A 62 -4.76 21.28 -4.13
N ARG A 63 -5.14 22.30 -4.90
CA ARG A 63 -5.63 22.28 -6.29
C ARG A 63 -4.69 21.52 -7.24
N ARG A 64 -3.37 21.54 -7.02
CA ARG A 64 -2.38 20.71 -7.74
C ARG A 64 -1.85 19.62 -6.81
N SER A 65 -2.68 18.62 -6.52
CA SER A 65 -2.18 17.45 -5.79
C SER A 65 -1.25 16.65 -6.71
N PRO A 66 -0.02 16.32 -6.30
CA PRO A 66 0.88 15.48 -7.08
C PRO A 66 0.42 14.01 -7.14
N THR A 67 -0.73 13.65 -6.53
CA THR A 67 -1.26 12.28 -6.47
C THR A 67 -1.24 11.57 -7.82
N LEU A 68 -1.74 12.20 -8.88
CA LEU A 68 -1.77 11.57 -10.21
C LEU A 68 -0.36 11.36 -10.78
N PHE A 69 0.52 12.36 -10.63
CA PHE A 69 1.90 12.27 -11.10
C PHE A 69 2.65 11.15 -10.38
N VAL A 70 2.56 11.10 -9.04
CA VAL A 70 3.20 10.06 -8.24
C VAL A 70 2.59 8.69 -8.53
N ALA A 71 1.29 8.61 -8.78
CA ALA A 71 0.61 7.39 -9.18
C ALA A 71 1.17 6.83 -10.50
N LEU A 72 1.27 7.68 -11.53
CA LEU A 72 1.82 7.31 -12.83
C LEU A 72 3.30 6.93 -12.73
N ALA A 73 4.09 7.70 -11.97
CA ALA A 73 5.50 7.39 -11.74
C ALA A 73 5.67 6.04 -11.03
N SER A 74 4.87 5.78 -9.99
CA SER A 74 4.91 4.51 -9.26
C SER A 74 4.50 3.33 -10.15
N PHE A 75 3.47 3.52 -10.98
CA PHE A 75 3.02 2.51 -11.93
C PHE A 75 4.08 2.22 -12.99
N ALA A 76 4.72 3.25 -13.54
CA ALA A 76 5.80 3.12 -14.51
C ALA A 76 6.99 2.36 -13.91
N VAL A 77 7.38 2.67 -12.68
CA VAL A 77 8.47 1.96 -11.97
C VAL A 77 8.14 0.47 -11.79
N LEU A 78 6.90 0.11 -11.45
CA LEU A 78 6.48 -1.29 -11.37
C LEU A 78 6.50 -1.98 -12.73
N LEU A 79 6.01 -1.34 -13.79
CA LEU A 79 6.01 -1.93 -15.13
C LEU A 79 7.41 -2.25 -15.64
N ILE A 80 8.42 -1.46 -15.29
CA ILE A 80 9.83 -1.67 -15.68
C ILE A 80 10.52 -2.73 -14.80
N SER A 81 9.85 -3.27 -13.78
CA SER A 81 10.42 -4.34 -12.96
C SER A 81 10.61 -5.63 -13.75
N ASP A 82 11.67 -6.39 -13.45
CA ASP A 82 12.01 -7.66 -14.14
C ASP A 82 10.81 -8.62 -14.27
N GLU A 83 10.06 -8.79 -13.17
CA GLU A 83 8.93 -9.72 -13.07
C GLU A 83 7.77 -9.29 -13.98
N LEU A 84 7.36 -8.02 -13.93
CA LEU A 84 6.24 -7.53 -14.73
C LEU A 84 6.63 -7.34 -16.18
N TYR A 85 7.85 -6.89 -16.45
CA TYR A 85 8.39 -6.76 -17.80
C TYR A 85 8.38 -8.10 -18.54
N SER A 86 8.69 -9.22 -17.86
CA SER A 86 8.62 -10.55 -18.49
C SER A 86 7.23 -10.89 -19.04
N ILE A 87 6.15 -10.38 -18.41
CA ILE A 87 4.77 -10.63 -18.83
C ILE A 87 4.39 -9.81 -20.08
N TRP A 88 4.74 -8.52 -20.11
CA TRP A 88 4.28 -7.61 -21.17
C TRP A 88 5.30 -7.40 -22.30
N SER A 89 6.57 -7.74 -22.09
CA SER A 89 7.63 -7.64 -23.13
C SER A 89 7.33 -8.38 -24.44
N PRO A 90 6.58 -9.51 -24.48
CA PRO A 90 6.24 -10.16 -25.74
C PRO A 90 5.42 -9.27 -26.68
N ILE A 91 4.67 -8.29 -26.14
CA ILE A 91 3.88 -7.33 -26.94
C ILE A 91 4.80 -6.44 -27.79
N PHE A 92 6.02 -6.19 -27.31
CA PHE A 92 7.01 -5.34 -27.98
C PHE A 92 8.08 -6.14 -28.69
N GLN A 93 7.82 -7.42 -28.99
CA GLN A 93 8.77 -8.30 -29.69
C GLN A 93 10.13 -8.42 -28.97
N GLY A 94 10.17 -8.25 -27.64
CA GLY A 94 11.38 -8.44 -26.83
C GLY A 94 12.44 -7.34 -26.97
N VAL A 95 12.04 -6.07 -27.21
CA VAL A 95 12.97 -4.92 -27.13
C VAL A 95 13.58 -4.84 -25.73
N GLY A 96 14.84 -5.26 -25.60
CA GLY A 96 15.57 -5.27 -24.33
C GLY A 96 15.70 -3.87 -23.73
N ILE A 97 14.97 -3.60 -22.66
CA ILE A 97 15.11 -2.39 -21.85
C ILE A 97 15.96 -2.70 -20.62
N ASN A 98 16.62 -1.67 -20.07
CA ASN A 98 17.28 -1.80 -18.78
C ASN A 98 16.22 -1.88 -17.68
N THR A 99 15.91 -3.09 -17.24
CA THR A 99 14.92 -3.37 -16.20
C THR A 99 15.51 -3.13 -14.81
N ILE A 100 14.63 -3.02 -13.82
CA ILE A 100 15.01 -2.82 -12.41
C ILE A 100 14.58 -4.06 -11.62
N SER A 101 15.39 -4.46 -10.64
CA SER A 101 15.03 -5.57 -9.76
C SER A 101 13.68 -5.33 -9.07
N ALA A 102 12.84 -6.36 -8.98
CA ALA A 102 11.50 -6.24 -8.40
C ALA A 102 11.54 -5.67 -6.97
N ALA A 103 12.53 -6.07 -6.17
CA ALA A 103 12.75 -5.54 -4.83
C ALA A 103 13.00 -4.01 -4.84
N ALA A 104 13.85 -3.52 -5.74
CA ALA A 104 14.14 -2.09 -5.86
C ALA A 104 12.94 -1.29 -6.42
N ALA A 105 12.20 -1.86 -7.37
CA ALA A 105 10.98 -1.25 -7.91
C ALA A 105 9.90 -1.09 -6.82
N ILE A 106 9.62 -2.18 -6.08
CA ILE A 106 8.68 -2.15 -4.94
C ILE A 106 9.14 -1.14 -3.90
N GLY A 107 10.42 -1.13 -3.54
CA GLY A 107 10.92 -0.19 -2.55
C GLY A 107 10.81 1.27 -2.98
N THR A 108 11.08 1.56 -4.25
CA THR A 108 10.91 2.90 -4.82
C THR A 108 9.45 3.36 -4.72
N VAL A 109 8.50 2.48 -5.04
CA VAL A 109 7.05 2.75 -4.93
C VAL A 109 6.64 3.07 -3.50
N PHE A 110 7.15 2.30 -2.52
CA PHE A 110 6.86 2.54 -1.11
C PHE A 110 7.37 3.90 -0.63
N ILE A 111 8.59 4.28 -1.03
CA ILE A 111 9.15 5.61 -0.73
C ILE A 111 8.34 6.73 -1.39
N LEU A 112 7.94 6.56 -2.65
CA LEU A 112 7.07 7.51 -3.35
C LEU A 112 5.72 7.67 -2.66
N ASN A 113 5.11 6.59 -2.20
CA ASN A 113 3.85 6.61 -1.44
C ASN A 113 4.00 7.32 -0.11
N LEU A 114 5.04 7.01 0.67
CA LEU A 114 5.30 7.67 1.96
C LEU A 114 5.51 9.17 1.76
N SER A 115 6.26 9.55 0.72
CA SER A 115 6.49 10.95 0.38
C SER A 115 5.19 11.66 -0.02
N LEU A 116 4.34 11.01 -0.82
CA LEU A 116 3.05 11.54 -1.22
C LEU A 116 2.11 11.70 -0.02
N VAL A 117 2.01 10.69 0.84
CA VAL A 117 1.16 10.75 2.03
C VAL A 117 1.67 11.79 3.00
N GLY A 118 2.98 11.88 3.23
CA GLY A 118 3.60 12.93 4.03
C GLY A 118 3.28 14.32 3.48
N TYR A 119 3.38 14.52 2.17
CA TYR A 119 2.96 15.77 1.51
C TYR A 119 1.47 16.06 1.72
N LEU A 120 0.59 15.06 1.59
CA LEU A 120 -0.85 15.23 1.79
C LEU A 120 -1.18 15.59 3.24
N VAL A 121 -0.52 14.96 4.22
CA VAL A 121 -0.66 15.30 5.64
C VAL A 121 -0.19 16.73 5.90
N PHE A 122 0.97 17.11 5.37
CA PHE A 122 1.48 18.47 5.45
C PHE A 122 0.48 19.49 4.85
N ALA A 123 0.00 19.23 3.64
CA ALA A 123 -0.87 20.15 2.91
C ALA A 123 -2.27 20.31 3.56
N THR A 124 -2.75 19.29 4.28
CA THR A 124 -4.07 19.28 4.92
C THR A 124 -4.12 19.87 6.33
N GLY A 125 -2.98 20.29 6.90
CA GLY A 125 -2.95 20.95 8.22
C GLY A 125 -2.31 20.13 9.33
N GLY A 126 -1.31 19.29 8.98
CA GLY A 126 -0.46 18.60 9.95
C GLY A 126 -1.05 17.28 10.46
N SER A 127 -0.35 16.66 11.42
CA SER A 127 -0.65 15.28 11.86
C SER A 127 -1.99 15.13 12.57
N ARG A 128 -2.41 16.09 13.41
CA ARG A 128 -3.65 15.96 14.22
C ARG A 128 -4.95 16.05 13.43
N SER A 129 -4.97 16.87 12.38
CA SER A 129 -6.20 17.20 11.64
C SER A 129 -6.30 16.50 10.28
N SER A 130 -5.20 15.91 9.79
CA SER A 130 -5.16 15.32 8.46
C SER A 130 -5.94 14.01 8.37
N PRO A 131 -6.83 13.84 7.37
CA PRO A 131 -7.48 12.57 7.11
C PRO A 131 -6.51 11.51 6.60
N PHE A 132 -5.31 11.87 6.15
CA PHE A 132 -4.34 10.96 5.53
C PHE A 132 -3.38 10.30 6.52
N LEU A 133 -3.47 10.65 7.80
CA LEU A 133 -2.56 10.15 8.83
C LEU A 133 -2.59 8.61 8.92
N SER A 134 -3.76 7.99 8.79
CA SER A 134 -3.89 6.52 8.81
C SER A 134 -3.17 5.84 7.66
N ALA A 135 -3.11 6.44 6.48
CA ALA A 135 -2.31 5.91 5.37
C ALA A 135 -0.82 5.89 5.68
N LEU A 136 -0.30 6.88 6.41
CA LEU A 136 1.12 6.97 6.77
C LEU A 136 1.56 5.73 7.56
N PHE A 137 0.69 5.25 8.45
CA PHE A 137 0.93 4.05 9.26
C PHE A 137 0.52 2.76 8.56
N THR A 138 -0.38 2.82 7.58
CA THR A 138 -0.80 1.65 6.81
C THR A 138 0.31 1.19 5.85
N ILE A 139 1.08 2.11 5.25
CA ILE A 139 2.13 1.75 4.28
C ILE A 139 3.17 0.79 4.87
N PRO A 140 3.80 1.04 6.03
CA PRO A 140 4.72 0.06 6.64
C PRO A 140 4.05 -1.30 6.92
N ALA A 141 2.78 -1.32 7.33
CA ALA A 141 2.05 -2.56 7.56
C ALA A 141 1.84 -3.37 6.26
N LEU A 142 1.58 -2.70 5.13
CA LEU A 142 1.47 -3.35 3.82
C LEU A 142 2.76 -4.06 3.40
N ALA A 143 3.93 -3.56 3.80
CA ALA A 143 5.21 -4.23 3.53
C ALA A 143 5.30 -5.60 4.20
N ILE A 144 4.74 -5.75 5.41
CA ILE A 144 4.67 -7.03 6.12
C ILE A 144 3.74 -7.97 5.35
N PHE A 145 2.55 -7.51 4.97
CA PHE A 145 1.60 -8.37 4.28
C PHE A 145 2.10 -8.82 2.91
N LEU A 146 2.88 -7.99 2.22
CA LEU A 146 3.55 -8.35 0.97
C LEU A 146 4.76 -9.28 1.14
N ARG A 147 5.05 -9.72 2.37
CA ARG A 147 6.17 -10.61 2.70
C ARG A 147 7.53 -10.06 2.21
N LEU A 148 7.69 -8.74 2.27
CA LEU A 148 8.96 -8.09 1.93
C LEU A 148 10.04 -8.41 2.98
N PRO A 149 11.33 -8.31 2.62
CA PRO A 149 12.41 -8.51 3.57
C PRO A 149 12.26 -7.61 4.81
N PRO A 150 12.57 -8.10 6.02
CA PRO A 150 12.43 -7.33 7.27
C PRO A 150 13.17 -5.99 7.25
N SER A 151 14.31 -5.91 6.54
CA SER A 151 15.08 -4.68 6.37
C SER A 151 14.28 -3.56 5.68
N MET A 152 13.48 -3.90 4.67
CA MET A 152 12.63 -2.95 3.95
C MET A 152 11.50 -2.45 4.85
N PHE A 153 10.83 -3.36 5.57
CA PHE A 153 9.80 -3.01 6.54
C PHE A 153 10.33 -2.02 7.60
N ILE A 154 11.46 -2.32 8.22
CA ILE A 154 12.08 -1.47 9.24
C ILE A 154 12.40 -0.09 8.64
N THR A 155 12.94 -0.05 7.42
CA THR A 155 13.24 1.22 6.73
C THR A 155 11.98 2.06 6.54
N TYR A 156 10.89 1.48 6.03
CA TYR A 156 9.64 2.21 5.82
C TYR A 156 9.00 2.67 7.13
N ALA A 157 9.08 1.86 8.19
CA ALA A 157 8.61 2.22 9.52
C ALA A 157 9.40 3.41 10.10
N ILE A 158 10.73 3.42 9.96
CA ILE A 158 11.58 4.54 10.38
C ILE A 158 11.25 5.80 9.60
N VAL A 159 11.11 5.70 8.27
CA VAL A 159 10.75 6.85 7.41
C VAL A 159 9.37 7.39 7.79
N ALA A 160 8.37 6.52 8.00
CA ALA A 160 7.03 6.93 8.42
C ALA A 160 7.05 7.61 9.80
N CYS A 161 7.82 7.08 10.75
CA CYS A 161 8.01 7.67 12.07
C CYS A 161 8.66 9.05 11.97
N PHE A 162 9.72 9.19 11.19
CA PHE A 162 10.38 10.47 10.97
C PHE A 162 9.45 11.50 10.33
N LEU A 163 8.70 11.11 9.29
CA LEU A 163 7.68 11.97 8.67
C LEU A 163 6.62 12.38 9.70
N TYR A 164 6.13 11.45 10.51
CA TYR A 164 5.16 11.75 11.55
C TYR A 164 5.69 12.77 12.57
N LEU A 165 6.92 12.59 13.06
CA LEU A 165 7.56 13.50 14.01
C LEU A 165 7.76 14.90 13.41
N LEU A 166 8.21 14.98 12.15
CA LEU A 166 8.37 16.25 11.43
C LEU A 166 7.02 16.98 11.30
N LEU A 167 5.93 16.24 11.09
CA LEU A 167 4.58 16.77 10.91
C LEU A 167 3.84 17.05 12.23
N LEU A 168 4.45 16.74 13.38
CA LEU A 168 3.88 16.96 14.71
C LEU A 168 4.09 18.40 15.22
N VAL A 169 4.82 19.24 14.49
CA VAL A 169 5.12 20.62 14.92
C VAL A 169 3.83 21.44 15.02
N PRO A 170 3.52 22.04 16.20
CA PRO A 170 2.21 22.63 16.49
C PRO A 170 1.86 23.85 15.62
N THR A 171 2.85 24.52 15.01
CA THR A 171 2.64 25.65 14.10
C THR A 171 1.95 25.28 12.78
N LEU A 172 1.75 23.99 12.49
CA LEU A 172 1.09 23.51 11.27
C LEU A 172 -0.38 23.12 11.49
N GLU A 173 -0.87 23.16 12.73
CA GLU A 173 -2.20 22.66 13.08
C GLU A 173 -3.31 23.61 12.61
N ARG A 174 -4.15 23.14 11.68
CA ARG A 174 -5.37 23.85 11.28
C ARG A 174 -6.58 23.28 12.03
N VAL A 175 -7.38 24.16 12.62
CA VAL A 175 -8.59 23.83 13.43
C VAL A 175 -9.79 23.40 12.56
N GLN A 176 -9.59 22.69 11.46
CA GLN A 176 -10.69 22.17 10.64
C GLN A 176 -10.57 20.65 10.47
N ALA A 177 -11.08 19.93 11.47
CA ALA A 177 -11.20 18.48 11.40
C ALA A 177 -12.39 18.11 10.52
N ASN A 178 -12.14 17.83 9.23
CA ASN A 178 -13.15 17.21 8.38
C ASN A 178 -13.32 15.73 8.76
N GLN A 179 -14.15 15.49 9.78
CA GLN A 179 -14.33 14.17 10.39
C GLN A 179 -14.74 13.08 9.39
N SER A 180 -15.52 13.41 8.35
CA SER A 180 -15.97 12.41 7.38
C SER A 180 -14.85 11.91 6.47
N ALA A 181 -13.94 12.78 6.05
CA ALA A 181 -12.81 12.37 5.21
C ALA A 181 -11.85 11.49 6.00
N ALA A 182 -11.62 11.82 7.28
CA ALA A 182 -10.81 11.01 8.18
C ALA A 182 -11.47 9.65 8.47
N ALA A 183 -12.77 9.63 8.75
CA ALA A 183 -13.52 8.39 8.97
C ALA A 183 -13.47 7.47 7.74
N PHE A 184 -13.71 8.02 6.54
CA PHE A 184 -13.60 7.26 5.29
C PHE A 184 -12.19 6.68 5.13
N MET A 185 -11.15 7.49 5.27
CA MET A 185 -9.77 7.02 5.09
C MET A 185 -9.40 5.92 6.09
N ASN A 186 -9.78 6.06 7.36
CA ASN A 186 -9.52 5.06 8.39
C ASN A 186 -10.20 3.73 8.08
N ILE A 187 -11.48 3.76 7.70
CA ILE A 187 -12.23 2.55 7.30
C ILE A 187 -11.60 1.93 6.06
N SER A 188 -11.25 2.74 5.06
CA SER A 188 -10.61 2.25 3.84
C SER A 188 -9.23 1.64 4.07
N CYS A 189 -8.41 2.22 4.93
CA CYS A 189 -7.11 1.66 5.32
C CYS A 189 -7.25 0.33 6.06
N LEU A 190 -8.27 0.20 6.92
CA LEU A 190 -8.60 -1.05 7.60
C LEU A 190 -9.02 -2.11 6.59
N LEU A 191 -9.94 -1.79 5.67
CA LEU A 191 -10.38 -2.70 4.62
C LEU A 191 -9.24 -3.11 3.69
N LEU A 192 -8.38 -2.16 3.31
CA LEU A 192 -7.19 -2.43 2.51
C LEU A 192 -6.24 -3.40 3.22
N SER A 193 -6.02 -3.20 4.53
CA SER A 193 -5.17 -4.08 5.34
C SER A 193 -5.77 -5.50 5.45
N MET A 194 -7.08 -5.61 5.68
CA MET A 194 -7.78 -6.90 5.69
C MET A 194 -7.72 -7.60 4.34
N PHE A 195 -8.01 -6.89 3.25
CA PHE A 195 -7.95 -7.42 1.90
C PHE A 195 -6.55 -7.90 1.56
N THR A 196 -5.53 -7.10 1.86
CA THR A 196 -4.13 -7.46 1.62
C THR A 196 -3.74 -8.70 2.42
N GLY A 197 -4.05 -8.74 3.71
CA GLY A 197 -3.77 -9.90 4.55
C GLY A 197 -4.52 -11.17 4.11
N TYR A 198 -5.72 -11.03 3.54
CA TYR A 198 -6.48 -12.14 2.98
C TYR A 198 -5.79 -12.73 1.74
N ILE A 199 -5.42 -11.90 0.76
CA ILE A 199 -4.77 -12.37 -0.48
C ILE A 199 -3.35 -12.89 -0.24
N THR A 200 -2.67 -12.44 0.82
CA THR A 200 -1.31 -12.90 1.14
C THR A 200 -1.24 -13.93 2.28
N ARG A 201 -2.39 -14.47 2.72
CA ARG A 201 -2.44 -15.46 3.80
C ARG A 201 -1.75 -16.78 3.39
N PRO A 202 -0.95 -17.41 4.26
CA PRO A 202 -0.47 -18.77 4.04
C PRO A 202 -1.62 -19.80 4.18
N VAL A 203 -1.44 -20.99 3.58
CA VAL A 203 -2.43 -22.09 3.59
C VAL A 203 -2.92 -22.38 5.03
N PRO A 204 -4.23 -22.64 5.24
CA PRO A 204 -4.78 -22.85 6.58
C PRO A 204 -4.11 -24.01 7.32
N ILE A 205 -3.83 -23.83 8.62
CA ILE A 205 -3.24 -24.86 9.51
C ILE A 205 -4.08 -26.15 9.54
N ASN A 206 -5.40 -26.04 9.33
CA ASN A 206 -6.29 -27.19 9.29
C ASN A 206 -5.99 -28.14 8.12
N GLU A 207 -5.46 -27.63 7.01
CA GLU A 207 -5.10 -28.45 5.85
C GLU A 207 -3.71 -29.09 5.98
N LEU A 208 -2.82 -28.49 6.76
CA LEU A 208 -1.50 -29.07 7.11
C LEU A 208 -1.62 -30.34 7.95
N LYS A 209 -2.68 -30.48 8.77
CA LYS A 209 -2.96 -31.71 9.54
C LYS A 209 -3.43 -32.87 8.65
N ALA A 210 -4.22 -32.59 7.61
CA ALA A 210 -4.80 -33.61 6.74
C ALA A 210 -3.75 -34.27 5.81
N SER A 211 -2.68 -33.55 5.44
CA SER A 211 -1.60 -34.10 4.62
C SER A 211 -0.64 -35.01 5.38
N SER A 212 -0.61 -34.96 6.72
CA SER A 212 0.26 -35.80 7.55
C SER A 212 -0.32 -37.19 7.85
N SER A 213 -1.59 -37.45 7.54
CA SER A 213 -2.29 -38.68 7.94
C SER A 213 -2.54 -39.67 6.79
N LYS A 214 -1.85 -39.53 5.63
CA LYS A 214 -1.89 -40.53 4.56
C LYS A 214 -0.71 -41.50 4.74
N PRO A 215 -0.91 -42.69 5.33
CA PRO A 215 0.11 -43.73 5.28
C PRO A 215 0.26 -44.19 3.83
N ALA A 216 1.44 -44.02 3.28
CA ALA A 216 1.82 -44.55 1.98
C ALA A 216 2.09 -46.06 2.10
N ILE A 217 1.05 -46.89 2.18
CA ILE A 217 1.20 -48.35 2.02
C ILE A 217 -0.03 -48.94 1.34
N SER A 218 0.10 -49.22 0.05
CA SER A 218 -0.30 -50.50 -0.52
C SER A 218 0.48 -50.74 -1.81
N VAL A 219 1.60 -51.45 -1.66
CA VAL A 219 2.28 -52.11 -2.77
C VAL A 219 1.30 -53.15 -3.34
N PRO A 220 0.99 -53.16 -4.65
CA PRO A 220 0.27 -54.28 -5.23
C PRO A 220 1.24 -55.47 -5.30
N ALA A 221 1.06 -56.42 -4.40
CA ALA A 221 1.64 -57.76 -4.51
C ALA A 221 0.94 -58.49 -5.66
N ALA A 222 1.49 -58.37 -6.88
CA ALA A 222 1.15 -59.25 -7.98
C ALA A 222 1.95 -60.55 -7.83
N ALA A 223 1.32 -61.53 -7.18
CA ALA A 223 1.71 -62.93 -7.23
C ALA A 223 0.86 -63.69 -8.26
N SER A 224 1.39 -64.83 -8.72
CA SER A 224 0.85 -65.81 -9.69
C SER A 224 1.00 -65.40 -11.16
N GLY A 225 1.58 -66.19 -12.08
CA GLY A 225 1.97 -67.61 -12.06
C GLY A 225 1.36 -68.28 -13.31
N MET A 226 2.18 -68.94 -14.15
CA MET A 226 1.86 -69.93 -15.22
C MET A 226 2.85 -69.73 -16.38
N SER A 227 3.33 -70.71 -17.16
CA SER A 227 3.44 -72.17 -17.17
C SER A 227 3.93 -72.50 -18.60
N SER A 228 4.79 -73.53 -18.77
CA SER A 228 5.03 -74.34 -20.01
C SER A 228 5.53 -73.63 -21.30
N ASN A 229 6.50 -74.11 -22.08
CA ASN A 229 7.09 -75.44 -22.30
C ASN A 229 8.60 -75.32 -22.55
#